data_AF-A0A7V9DRA5-F1
#
_entry.id   AF-A0A7V9DRA5-F1
#
_cell.length_a   1.000
_cell.length_b   1.000
_cell.length_c   1.000
_cell.angle_alpha   90.00
_cell.angle_beta   90.00
_cell.angle_gamma   90.00
#
_symmetry.space_group_name_H-M   'P 1'
#
loop_
_entity.id
_entity.type
_entity.pdbx_description
1 polymer ?
#
loop_
_entity_poly.entity_id
_entity_poly.type
_entity_poly.pdbx_seq_one_letter_code
_entity_poly.pdbx_strand_id
1 'polypeptide(L)'
;MISIALIVTGCGEEGSSTPDSGGEQTSASRGGESGGEGGGEGAVCAPVAGDELVVLEDDQELQTVDNLIPAVSAAASTPELLAALNAVSAAMDTDILVELNGRIANERLAEADVAADFVEEAGLTEGLEQGSGAITVGSSTFPETVLMANIYSLTLEAAGFDTSIQSVGNRELYLP
;
A
#
# COMPACT_ATOMS: atom_id res chain seq x y z
N MET A 1 14.88 -50.89 16.22
CA MET A 1 15.01 -49.49 16.64
C MET A 1 14.00 -48.69 15.81
N ILE A 2 13.01 -48.11 16.47
CA ILE A 2 11.92 -47.34 15.85
C ILE A 2 12.39 -45.89 15.79
N SER A 3 12.61 -45.38 14.58
CA SER A 3 12.89 -43.96 14.36
C SER A 3 11.62 -43.30 13.87
N ILE A 4 11.09 -42.40 14.71
CA ILE A 4 9.97 -41.51 14.40
C ILE A 4 10.55 -40.32 13.64
N ALA A 5 10.07 -40.07 12.43
CA ALA A 5 10.33 -38.84 11.69
C ALA A 5 8.99 -38.08 11.57
N LEU A 6 8.91 -36.92 12.24
CA LEU A 6 7.86 -35.94 12.00
C LEU A 6 8.16 -35.24 10.66
N ILE A 7 7.21 -35.24 9.73
CA ILE A 7 7.29 -34.40 8.52
C ILE A 7 6.16 -33.38 8.61
N VAL A 8 6.52 -32.12 8.82
CA VAL A 8 5.65 -30.95 8.68
C VAL A 8 5.60 -30.60 7.19
N THR A 9 4.41 -30.67 6.59
CA THR A 9 4.14 -30.05 5.28
C THR A 9 3.56 -28.68 5.53
N GLY A 10 4.34 -27.63 5.24
CA GLY A 10 3.83 -26.27 5.15
C GLY A 10 3.17 -26.06 3.79
N CYS A 11 1.91 -25.64 3.77
CA CYS A 11 1.27 -25.07 2.60
C CYS A 11 1.68 -23.60 2.51
N GLY A 12 2.24 -23.16 1.39
CA GLY A 12 2.50 -21.74 1.17
C GLY A 12 2.76 -21.47 -0.30
N GLU A 13 1.72 -20.98 -0.99
CA GLU A 13 1.84 -20.28 -2.26
C GLU A 13 0.96 -19.02 -2.24
N GLU A 14 1.56 -17.99 -2.85
CA GLU A 14 1.26 -16.58 -3.09
C GLU A 14 0.04 -15.94 -2.39
N GLY A 15 0.32 -14.99 -1.49
CA GLY A 15 -0.66 -14.14 -0.80
C GLY A 15 -0.72 -14.32 0.72
N SER A 16 -0.10 -15.36 1.27
CA SER A 16 -0.10 -15.61 2.72
C SER A 16 1.14 -15.00 3.38
N SER A 17 0.94 -13.92 4.15
CA SER A 17 1.92 -13.35 5.05
C SER A 17 2.51 -14.42 5.98
N THR A 18 3.76 -14.81 5.73
CA THR A 18 4.57 -15.58 6.68
C THR A 18 5.84 -14.80 6.93
N PRO A 19 6.13 -14.38 8.19
CA PRO A 19 7.41 -13.78 8.50
C PRO A 19 8.47 -14.86 8.79
N ASP A 20 9.69 -14.55 8.32
CA ASP A 20 11.01 -14.86 8.92
C ASP A 20 11.90 -15.98 8.34
N SER A 21 13.17 -15.58 8.22
CA SER A 21 14.43 -16.35 8.27
C SER A 21 14.88 -17.16 7.04
N GLY A 22 16.09 -16.83 6.58
CA GLY A 22 16.69 -17.35 5.34
C GLY A 22 17.18 -18.80 5.38
N GLY A 23 17.34 -19.38 4.19
CA GLY A 23 18.07 -20.63 3.96
C GLY A 23 17.64 -21.40 2.70
N GLU A 24 18.49 -21.35 1.68
CA GLU A 24 18.73 -22.32 0.60
C GLU A 24 17.56 -22.94 -0.21
N GLN A 25 17.60 -22.72 -1.53
CA GLN A 25 16.90 -23.54 -2.52
C GLN A 25 17.54 -24.92 -2.65
N THR A 26 16.77 -26.01 -2.59
CA THR A 26 17.05 -27.20 -3.42
C THR A 26 15.77 -27.92 -3.86
N SER A 27 15.82 -28.34 -5.12
CA SER A 27 14.86 -29.08 -5.93
C SER A 27 14.42 -30.45 -5.40
N ALA A 28 13.18 -30.88 -5.71
CA ALA A 28 12.89 -31.97 -6.67
C ALA A 28 11.65 -32.84 -6.33
N SER A 29 10.76 -32.94 -7.34
CA SER A 29 10.25 -34.19 -7.95
C SER A 29 9.28 -35.14 -7.22
N ARG A 30 8.11 -35.30 -7.88
CA ARG A 30 7.30 -36.51 -8.16
C ARG A 30 6.70 -37.32 -7.00
N GLY A 31 5.36 -37.28 -6.96
CA GLY A 31 4.52 -38.41 -7.40
C GLY A 31 3.91 -39.32 -6.32
N GLY A 32 2.59 -39.54 -6.43
CA GLY A 32 1.98 -40.86 -6.21
C GLY A 32 1.19 -41.09 -4.90
N GLU A 33 -0.13 -40.85 -5.00
CA GLU A 33 -1.26 -41.72 -4.64
C GLU A 33 -1.42 -42.36 -3.23
N SER A 34 -2.62 -42.09 -2.68
CA SER A 34 -3.58 -43.01 -2.04
C SER A 34 -3.35 -43.56 -0.61
N GLY A 35 -4.21 -43.11 0.30
CA GLY A 35 -5.12 -44.01 1.03
C GLY A 35 -5.16 -43.87 2.56
N GLY A 36 -6.37 -43.67 3.12
CA GLY A 36 -6.73 -44.11 4.48
C GLY A 36 -7.32 -43.06 5.40
N GLU A 37 -8.65 -43.09 5.55
CA GLU A 37 -9.50 -42.22 6.38
C GLU A 37 -9.15 -42.12 7.87
N GLY A 38 -9.47 -40.97 8.46
CA GLY A 38 -9.60 -40.83 9.91
C GLY A 38 -9.88 -39.41 10.41
N GLY A 39 -11.14 -38.96 10.32
CA GLY A 39 -11.77 -38.13 11.36
C GLY A 39 -11.48 -36.62 11.37
N GLY A 40 -12.50 -35.84 11.00
CA GLY A 40 -12.59 -34.41 11.24
C GLY A 40 -12.32 -33.60 9.98
N GLU A 41 -13.36 -33.38 9.17
CA GLU A 41 -13.38 -32.27 8.22
C GLU A 41 -13.34 -30.96 9.01
N GLY A 42 -12.15 -30.56 9.46
CA GLY A 42 -11.86 -29.15 9.63
C GLY A 42 -11.96 -28.57 8.23
N ALA A 43 -13.02 -27.82 7.96
CA ALA A 43 -13.20 -27.15 6.69
C ALA A 43 -11.91 -26.41 6.36
N VAL A 44 -11.18 -26.94 5.38
CA VAL A 44 -10.02 -26.29 4.82
C VAL A 44 -10.55 -24.96 4.29
N CYS A 45 -9.96 -23.84 4.71
CA CYS A 45 -10.27 -22.53 4.15
C CYS A 45 -9.83 -22.52 2.68
N ALA A 46 -10.65 -23.11 1.81
CA ALA A 46 -10.50 -22.91 0.39
C ALA A 46 -10.79 -21.42 0.12
N PRO A 47 -9.97 -20.74 -0.69
CA PRO A 47 -10.35 -19.41 -1.15
C PRO A 47 -11.73 -19.49 -1.80
N VAL A 48 -12.54 -18.46 -1.59
CA VAL A 48 -13.82 -18.33 -2.28
C VAL A 48 -13.54 -18.41 -3.78
N ALA A 49 -14.26 -19.27 -4.49
CA ALA A 49 -14.02 -19.47 -5.92
C ALA A 49 -14.39 -18.20 -6.70
N GLY A 50 -13.48 -17.74 -7.55
CA GLY A 50 -13.64 -16.54 -8.37
C GLY A 50 -12.65 -15.44 -7.99
N ASP A 51 -12.51 -14.46 -8.89
CA ASP A 51 -11.59 -13.32 -8.73
C ASP A 51 -12.30 -12.04 -8.26
N GLU A 52 -13.63 -12.09 -8.12
CA GLU A 52 -14.45 -10.95 -7.71
C GLU A 52 -14.46 -10.84 -6.17
N LEU A 53 -13.84 -9.78 -5.67
CA LEU A 53 -13.81 -9.46 -4.24
C LEU A 53 -14.78 -8.31 -3.97
N VAL A 54 -15.54 -8.44 -2.88
CA VAL A 54 -16.42 -7.39 -2.37
C VAL A 54 -15.90 -6.90 -1.03
N VAL A 55 -15.88 -5.58 -0.84
CA VAL A 55 -15.53 -4.98 0.46
C VAL A 55 -16.64 -5.32 1.45
N LEU A 56 -16.27 -5.95 2.57
CA LEU A 56 -17.20 -6.22 3.67
C LEU A 56 -17.27 -5.01 4.60
N GLU A 57 -18.48 -4.67 5.02
CA GLU A 57 -18.69 -3.66 6.05
C GLU A 57 -18.14 -4.16 7.39
N ASP A 58 -17.33 -3.34 8.06
CA ASP A 58 -16.89 -3.59 9.44
C ASP A 58 -17.97 -3.13 10.43
N ASP A 59 -19.07 -3.87 10.46
CA ASP A 59 -20.29 -3.54 11.20
C ASP A 59 -20.11 -3.45 12.73
N GLN A 60 -19.03 -4.05 13.25
CA GLN A 60 -18.68 -4.05 14.66
C GLN A 60 -17.53 -3.09 14.99
N GLU A 61 -17.06 -2.30 14.03
CA GLU A 61 -15.99 -1.31 14.20
C GLU A 61 -14.75 -1.94 14.87
N LEU A 62 -14.42 -3.19 14.49
CA LEU A 62 -13.32 -3.95 15.09
C LEU A 62 -11.96 -3.52 14.51
N GLN A 63 -11.95 -2.93 13.32
CA GLN A 63 -10.78 -2.34 12.70
C GLN A 63 -10.66 -0.87 13.11
N THR A 64 -9.43 -0.45 13.43
CA THR A 64 -9.16 0.95 13.71
C THR A 64 -9.14 1.73 12.38
N VAL A 65 -9.62 2.98 12.41
CA VAL A 65 -9.52 3.87 11.25
C VAL A 65 -8.06 4.26 10.99
N ASP A 66 -7.51 3.80 9.88
CA ASP A 66 -6.16 4.15 9.43
C ASP A 66 -6.22 5.32 8.45
N ASN A 67 -6.40 6.51 9.01
CA ASN A 67 -6.45 7.74 8.23
C ASN A 67 -5.08 8.09 7.65
N LEU A 68 -5.05 8.43 6.36
CA LEU A 68 -3.89 9.06 5.75
C LEU A 68 -3.81 10.53 6.18
N ILE A 69 -2.73 10.90 6.88
CA ILE A 69 -2.54 12.26 7.40
C ILE A 69 -1.17 12.79 6.96
N PRO A 70 -1.10 13.95 6.26
CA PRO A 70 0.18 14.57 5.96
C PRO A 70 0.84 15.10 7.24
N ALA A 71 2.11 14.74 7.44
CA ALA A 71 2.92 15.25 8.53
C ALA A 71 3.94 16.26 7.99
N VAL A 72 3.98 17.45 8.58
CA VAL A 72 4.89 18.54 8.18
C VAL A 72 5.79 18.98 9.32
N SER A 73 7.00 19.40 8.99
CA SER A 73 7.88 20.05 9.95
C SER A 73 7.31 21.42 10.33
N ALA A 74 7.40 21.80 11.61
CA ALA A 74 6.87 23.08 12.09
C ALA A 74 7.50 24.30 11.37
N ALA A 75 8.75 24.16 10.89
CA ALA A 75 9.44 25.21 10.15
C ALA A 75 8.85 25.43 8.74
N ALA A 76 8.24 24.40 8.15
CA ALA A 76 7.65 24.46 6.81
C ALA A 76 6.15 24.79 6.82
N SER A 77 5.49 24.77 7.99
CA SER A 77 4.02 24.93 8.14
C SER A 77 3.53 26.36 7.89
N THR A 78 3.73 26.89 6.69
CA THR A 78 3.13 28.17 6.28
C THR A 78 1.64 27.98 5.99
N PRO A 79 0.81 29.05 6.08
CA PRO A 79 -0.61 28.97 5.74
C PRO A 79 -0.87 28.41 4.34
N GLU A 80 -0.06 28.82 3.36
CA GLU A 80 -0.18 28.41 1.96
C GLU A 80 0.15 26.93 1.77
N LEU A 81 1.18 26.42 2.46
CA LEU A 81 1.49 24.99 2.47
C LEU A 81 0.33 24.19 3.06
N LEU A 82 -0.18 24.62 4.22
CA LEU A 82 -1.28 23.94 4.89
C LEU A 82 -2.56 23.98 4.06
N ALA A 83 -2.84 25.08 3.36
CA ALA A 83 -3.98 25.19 2.46
C ALA A 83 -3.89 24.16 1.32
N ALA A 84 -2.72 24.03 0.69
CA ALA A 84 -2.50 23.04 -0.37
C ALA A 84 -2.65 21.59 0.14
N LEU A 85 -2.06 21.27 1.31
CA LEU A 85 -2.20 19.93 1.90
C LEU A 85 -3.65 19.60 2.27
N ASN A 86 -4.38 20.57 2.82
CA ASN A 86 -5.79 20.42 3.14
C ASN A 86 -6.65 20.23 1.88
N ALA A 87 -6.29 20.85 0.75
CA ALA A 87 -6.99 20.65 -0.52
C ALA A 87 -6.85 19.19 -0.99
N VAL A 88 -5.65 18.60 -0.89
CA VAL A 88 -5.45 17.16 -1.18
C VAL A 88 -6.28 16.30 -0.24
N SER A 89 -6.22 16.55 1.07
CA SER A 89 -7.00 15.76 2.05
C SER A 89 -8.51 15.86 1.84
N ALA A 90 -9.02 17.01 1.36
CA ALA A 90 -10.43 17.19 1.06
C ALA A 90 -10.88 16.49 -0.23
N ALA A 91 -9.95 16.28 -1.16
CA ALA A 91 -10.20 15.58 -2.42
C ALA A 91 -10.07 14.04 -2.32
N MET A 92 -9.68 13.51 -1.16
CA MET A 92 -9.46 12.09 -0.95
C MET A 92 -10.49 11.49 0.00
N ASP A 93 -11.13 10.43 -0.46
CA ASP A 93 -11.92 9.51 0.36
C ASP A 93 -11.48 8.06 0.11
N THR A 94 -12.11 7.12 0.81
CA THR A 94 -11.76 5.70 0.73
C THR A 94 -11.95 5.13 -0.67
N ASP A 95 -13.01 5.52 -1.38
CA ASP A 95 -13.31 4.97 -2.71
C ASP A 95 -12.26 5.43 -3.72
N ILE A 96 -11.88 6.71 -3.67
CA ILE A 96 -10.81 7.28 -4.48
C ILE A 96 -9.48 6.58 -4.20
N LEU A 97 -9.12 6.37 -2.94
CA LEU A 97 -7.86 5.69 -2.59
C LEU A 97 -7.82 4.24 -3.09
N VAL A 98 -8.95 3.53 -3.04
CA VAL A 98 -9.08 2.17 -3.59
C VAL A 98 -8.91 2.19 -5.11
N GLU A 99 -9.55 3.14 -5.80
CA GLU A 99 -9.43 3.29 -7.26
C GLU A 99 -7.98 3.58 -7.68
N LEU A 100 -7.34 4.58 -7.05
CA LEU A 100 -5.97 4.95 -7.39
C LEU A 100 -4.98 3.80 -7.16
N ASN A 101 -5.13 3.06 -6.06
CA ASN A 101 -4.34 1.88 -5.81
C ASN A 101 -4.64 0.76 -6.83
N GLY A 102 -5.90 0.60 -7.23
CA GLY A 102 -6.32 -0.36 -8.26
C GLY A 102 -5.66 -0.08 -9.62
N ARG A 103 -5.57 1.18 -10.03
CA ARG A 103 -4.88 1.60 -11.26
C ARG A 103 -3.41 1.20 -11.27
N ILE A 104 -2.74 1.22 -10.13
CA ILE A 104 -1.34 0.80 -10.01
C ILE A 104 -1.22 -0.73 -9.91
N ALA A 105 -1.96 -1.34 -8.99
CA ALA A 105 -1.82 -2.76 -8.66
C ALA A 105 -2.37 -3.68 -9.74
N ASN A 106 -3.53 -3.34 -10.30
CA ASN A 106 -4.25 -4.18 -11.26
C ASN A 106 -3.92 -3.78 -12.70
N GLU A 107 -3.95 -2.48 -13.00
CA GLU A 107 -3.75 -1.98 -14.37
C GLU A 107 -2.28 -1.71 -14.70
N ARG A 108 -1.39 -1.76 -13.70
CA ARG A 108 0.06 -1.58 -13.84
C ARG A 108 0.46 -0.23 -14.42
N LEU A 109 -0.33 0.80 -14.12
CA LEU A 109 0.01 2.18 -14.48
C LEU A 109 1.13 2.71 -13.58
N ALA A 110 1.92 3.64 -14.10
CA ALA A 110 2.99 4.29 -13.33
C ALA A 110 2.39 5.28 -12.33
N GLU A 111 2.96 5.33 -11.14
CA GLU A 111 2.46 6.15 -10.02
C GLU A 111 2.46 7.64 -10.35
N ALA A 112 3.46 8.11 -11.11
CA ALA A 112 3.56 9.49 -11.54
C ALA A 112 2.44 9.88 -12.53
N ASP A 113 2.08 8.97 -13.45
CA ASP A 113 1.02 9.21 -14.42
C ASP A 113 -0.35 9.20 -13.73
N VAL A 114 -0.60 8.23 -12.83
CA VAL A 114 -1.82 8.16 -12.02
C VAL A 114 -1.97 9.40 -11.13
N ALA A 115 -0.89 9.87 -10.53
CA ALA A 115 -0.89 11.11 -9.74
C ALA A 115 -1.23 12.33 -10.60
N ALA A 116 -0.62 12.46 -11.79
CA ALA A 116 -0.84 13.57 -12.71
C ALA A 116 -2.30 13.64 -13.16
N ASP A 117 -2.88 12.50 -13.57
CA ASP A 117 -4.28 12.40 -13.94
C ASP A 117 -5.20 12.81 -12.77
N PHE A 118 -4.92 12.30 -11.56
CA PHE A 118 -5.72 12.60 -10.38
C PHE A 118 -5.71 14.08 -10.02
N VAL A 119 -4.53 14.72 -9.97
CA VAL A 119 -4.46 16.14 -9.58
C VAL A 119 -5.13 17.04 -10.62
N GLU A 120 -5.12 16.67 -11.90
CA GLU A 120 -5.85 17.39 -12.94
C GLU A 120 -7.37 17.22 -12.77
N GLU A 121 -7.85 15.99 -12.60
CA GLU A 121 -9.28 15.69 -12.47
C GLU A 121 -9.88 16.26 -11.17
N ALA A 122 -9.12 16.21 -10.07
CA ALA A 122 -9.53 16.75 -8.78
C ALA A 122 -9.44 18.29 -8.71
N GLY A 123 -8.92 18.95 -9.74
CA GLY A 123 -8.74 20.41 -9.76
C GLY A 123 -7.69 20.92 -8.79
N LEU A 124 -6.65 20.11 -8.52
CA LEU A 124 -5.54 20.40 -7.61
C LEU A 124 -4.34 21.07 -8.33
N THR A 125 -4.55 21.60 -9.53
CA THR A 125 -3.51 22.25 -10.35
C THR A 125 -3.69 23.77 -10.47
N GLU A 126 -4.82 24.32 -10.04
CA GLU A 126 -5.14 25.75 -10.17
C GLU A 126 -5.92 26.26 -8.95
N GLY A 127 -5.96 27.58 -8.75
CA GLY A 127 -6.76 28.21 -7.70
C GLY A 127 -6.25 27.98 -6.27
N LEU A 128 -5.05 27.40 -6.12
CA LEU A 128 -4.39 27.20 -4.83
C LEU A 128 -3.82 28.52 -4.28
N GLU A 129 -3.63 28.58 -2.97
CA GLU A 129 -2.92 29.69 -2.34
C GLU A 129 -1.43 29.62 -2.70
N GLN A 130 -0.91 30.68 -3.32
CA GLN A 130 0.46 30.68 -3.81
C GLN A 130 1.47 30.91 -2.67
N GLY A 131 2.32 29.92 -2.46
CA GLY A 131 3.48 29.96 -1.57
C GLY A 131 4.80 30.07 -2.33
N SER A 132 5.90 29.81 -1.61
CA SER A 132 7.24 29.68 -2.19
C SER A 132 8.18 28.98 -1.21
N GLY A 133 9.29 28.46 -1.73
CA GLY A 133 10.34 27.81 -0.95
C GLY A 133 10.53 26.35 -1.33
N ALA A 134 11.66 25.79 -0.89
CA ALA A 134 12.00 24.40 -1.17
C ALA A 134 11.28 23.46 -0.18
N ILE A 135 10.57 22.46 -0.71
CA ILE A 135 9.88 21.43 0.07
C ILE A 135 10.40 20.05 -0.34
N THR A 136 10.79 19.25 0.64
CA THR A 136 11.12 17.83 0.42
C THR A 136 9.94 16.98 0.89
N VAL A 137 9.38 16.20 -0.03
CA VAL A 137 8.32 15.24 0.25
C VAL A 137 8.96 13.87 0.48
N GLY A 138 8.75 13.30 1.67
CA GLY A 138 9.28 11.97 2.00
C GLY A 138 8.40 10.87 1.41
N SER A 139 9.02 9.84 0.82
CA SER A 139 8.33 8.64 0.34
C SER A 139 9.00 7.38 0.84
N SER A 140 8.22 6.37 1.21
CA SER A 140 8.71 5.00 1.32
C SER A 140 8.76 4.34 -0.07
N THR A 141 9.22 3.09 -0.16
CA THR A 141 9.30 2.33 -1.43
C THR A 141 8.02 1.57 -1.78
N PHE A 142 6.90 1.83 -1.08
CA PHE A 142 5.61 1.23 -1.43
C PHE A 142 4.91 2.05 -2.52
N PRO A 143 4.32 1.43 -3.56
CA PRO A 143 3.67 2.14 -4.66
C PRO A 143 2.64 3.17 -4.21
N GLU A 144 1.87 2.85 -3.17
CA GLU A 144 0.85 3.74 -2.59
C GLU A 144 1.50 4.97 -1.97
N THR A 145 2.66 4.82 -1.33
CA THR A 145 3.39 5.96 -0.76
C THR A 145 4.04 6.81 -1.85
N VAL A 146 4.57 6.17 -2.90
CA VAL A 146 5.14 6.87 -4.06
C VAL A 146 4.07 7.67 -4.79
N LEU A 147 2.88 7.08 -4.99
CA LEU A 147 1.72 7.77 -5.54
C LEU A 147 1.37 9.01 -4.71
N MET A 148 1.22 8.86 -3.39
CA MET A 148 0.91 9.99 -2.51
C MET A 148 1.99 11.07 -2.59
N ALA A 149 3.27 10.69 -2.60
CA ALA A 149 4.36 11.63 -2.73
C ALA A 149 4.27 12.44 -4.02
N ASN A 150 3.94 11.81 -5.15
CA ASN A 150 3.74 12.51 -6.43
C ASN A 150 2.52 13.44 -6.40
N ILE A 151 1.38 13.02 -5.84
CA ILE A 151 0.18 13.86 -5.71
C ILE A 151 0.50 15.13 -4.90
N TYR A 152 1.17 14.98 -3.76
CA TYR A 152 1.58 16.13 -2.96
C TYR A 152 2.63 16.99 -3.68
N SER A 153 3.62 16.39 -4.35
CA SER A 153 4.62 17.12 -5.12
C SER A 153 3.96 18.02 -6.18
N LEU A 154 3.10 17.45 -7.02
CA LEU A 154 2.44 18.17 -8.10
C LEU A 154 1.51 19.28 -7.59
N THR A 155 0.74 19.01 -6.53
CA THR A 155 -0.15 20.01 -5.93
C THR A 155 0.64 21.17 -5.33
N LEU A 156 1.76 20.87 -4.66
CA LEU A 156 2.64 21.88 -4.07
C LEU A 156 3.39 22.70 -5.14
N GLU A 157 3.79 22.09 -6.26
CA GLU A 157 4.35 22.80 -7.41
C GLU A 157 3.34 23.76 -8.03
N ALA A 158 2.08 23.33 -8.18
CA ALA A 158 0.99 24.20 -8.63
C ALA A 158 0.77 25.39 -7.67
N ALA A 159 0.91 25.16 -6.36
CA ALA A 159 0.90 26.21 -5.33
C ALA A 159 2.18 27.07 -5.29
N GLY A 160 3.17 26.82 -6.17
CA GLY A 160 4.36 27.66 -6.33
C GLY A 160 5.57 27.28 -5.46
N PHE A 161 5.54 26.11 -4.80
CA PHE A 161 6.70 25.57 -4.10
C PHE A 161 7.67 24.88 -5.06
N ASP A 162 8.96 24.85 -4.69
CA ASP A 162 10.00 24.07 -5.38
C ASP A 162 10.12 22.72 -4.69
N THR A 163 9.65 21.65 -5.33
CA THR A 163 9.47 20.36 -4.66
C THR A 163 10.51 19.33 -5.07
N SER A 164 10.84 18.44 -4.15
CA SER A 164 11.69 17.27 -4.41
C SER A 164 11.18 16.08 -3.62
N ILE A 165 11.15 14.90 -4.25
CA ILE A 165 10.78 13.66 -3.57
C ILE A 165 12.06 12.98 -3.06
N GLN A 166 12.08 12.65 -1.77
CA GLN A 166 13.15 11.91 -1.12
C GLN A 166 12.63 10.54 -0.68
N SER A 167 13.17 9.48 -1.28
CA SER A 167 12.90 8.13 -0.79
C SER A 167 13.64 7.88 0.52
N VAL A 168 12.92 7.44 1.55
CA VAL A 168 13.47 7.02 2.85
C VAL A 168 13.68 5.51 2.95
N GLY A 169 13.42 4.79 1.85
CA GLY A 169 13.53 3.33 1.77
C GLY A 169 12.43 2.61 2.56
N ASN A 170 12.72 1.37 2.96
CA ASN A 170 11.77 0.52 3.68
C ASN A 170 11.78 0.82 5.19
N ARG A 171 10.68 0.46 5.87
CA ARG A 171 10.41 0.80 7.28
C ARG A 171 11.53 0.38 8.24
N GLU A 172 12.18 -0.74 7.95
CA GLU A 172 13.31 -1.31 8.72
C GLU A 172 14.53 -0.37 8.74
N LEU A 173 14.61 0.58 7.81
CA LEU A 173 15.71 1.54 7.74
C LEU A 173 15.51 2.77 8.63
N TYR A 174 14.28 3.07 9.06
CA TYR A 174 13.98 4.28 9.85
C TYR A 174 13.17 4.03 11.13
N LEU A 175 12.65 2.81 11.35
CA LEU A 175 12.02 2.33 12.58
C LEU A 175 12.51 0.90 12.90
N PRO A 176 13.74 0.73 13.45
CA PRO A 176 14.33 -0.57 13.77
C PRO A 176 13.73 -1.23 15.02
#